data_AF-A0A6J8AUS7-F1
#
_entry.id   AF-A0A6J8AUS7-F1
#
_cell.length_a   1.000
_cell.length_b   1.000
_cell.length_c   1.000
_cell.angle_alpha   90.00
_cell.angle_beta   90.00
_cell.angle_gamma   90.00
#
_symmetry.space_group_name_H-M   'P 1'
#
loop_
_entity.id
_entity.type
_entity.pdbx_description
1 polymer ?
#
loop_
_entity_poly.entity_id
_entity_poly.type
_entity_poly.pdbx_seq_one_letter_code
_entity_poly.pdbx_strand_id
1 'polypeptide(L)'
;MPEDTSYKIQGYKPEDTSNKLQGYKPEDACLRIQVTKCKNTSLMMQKCRSLITEKYKERINHLQQTCLNSTDGFKGKSTDTDFKFNILIDKQHNLFYCQIQKVGTKFIKDLLRKLSQKSKKNNLKNAFDENEWKLSDLNSIMENTDKIMFVREPYSRVLSGYVDKLFAPNNVYWDVTGRSVLANTRDNVDNHSMSCGHDVSFPEFVKYIIKSEKQGRNLDRHYAPLYEHCRPCQISYDFIGKFESFKEDILFLLDYLNIQHGTNITFSDFESETTESRAIFQSQRLFNMRKKLERCVSFYNATMRTWREMQIRGLISIHKQFPFDAEYTESHMTKKDLFVAVKNAISSVQNISEVKAQRDAALIEAFRLVPTVDLYSLRQFLKPDCALFNYDSMPMKIFDRQNMDKNSVQYFNLF
;
A
#
# COMPACT_ATOMS: atom_id res chain seq x y z
N MET A 1 37.90 11.99 -15.68
CA MET A 1 37.89 12.68 -14.36
C MET A 1 37.18 14.01 -14.56
N PRO A 2 36.28 14.44 -13.66
CA PRO A 2 36.18 14.13 -12.21
C PRO A 2 35.08 13.10 -11.93
N GLU A 3 35.32 12.04 -11.15
CA GLU A 3 35.42 11.90 -9.69
C GLU A 3 34.18 11.15 -9.16
N ASP A 4 34.38 9.84 -9.15
CA ASP A 4 33.59 8.80 -8.54
C ASP A 4 33.58 9.00 -7.00
N THR A 5 32.52 9.60 -6.46
CA THR A 5 32.31 9.70 -5.01
C THR A 5 31.42 8.57 -4.54
N SER A 6 32.00 7.38 -4.46
CA SER A 6 31.42 6.26 -3.72
C SER A 6 31.50 6.56 -2.21
N TYR A 7 30.40 6.99 -1.61
CA TYR A 7 30.32 7.23 -0.17
C TYR A 7 30.30 5.88 0.59
N LYS A 8 31.39 5.57 1.29
CA LYS A 8 31.48 4.44 2.24
C LYS A 8 30.98 4.89 3.61
N ILE A 9 29.93 4.24 4.10
CA ILE A 9 29.34 4.46 5.43
C ILE A 9 30.17 3.67 6.46
N GLN A 10 30.83 4.37 7.40
CA GLN A 10 31.49 3.75 8.55
C GLN A 10 30.49 3.64 9.72
N GLY A 11 30.47 2.46 10.35
CA GLY A 11 29.57 2.15 11.46
C GLY A 11 29.95 2.84 12.77
N TYR A 12 28.93 3.34 13.47
CA TYR A 12 29.05 4.02 14.76
C TYR A 12 28.44 3.17 15.89
N LYS A 13 29.12 3.09 17.03
CA LYS A 13 28.69 2.39 18.26
C LYS A 13 28.01 3.39 19.21
N PRO A 14 26.94 3.01 19.93
CA PRO A 14 26.18 3.92 20.77
C PRO A 14 26.74 4.03 22.19
N GLU A 15 26.78 5.25 22.73
CA GLU A 15 26.93 5.52 24.15
C GLU A 15 25.67 6.17 24.74
N ASP A 16 25.50 5.89 26.03
CA ASP A 16 24.29 5.85 26.83
C ASP A 16 24.13 7.14 27.65
N THR A 17 22.94 7.76 27.68
CA THR A 17 22.58 8.70 28.76
C THR A 17 21.08 8.72 29.06
N SER A 18 20.79 8.35 30.30
CA SER A 18 19.49 8.24 30.96
C SER A 18 19.00 9.54 31.65
N ASN A 19 17.69 9.58 31.96
CA ASN A 19 16.96 10.37 32.98
C ASN A 19 16.66 11.86 32.65
N LYS A 20 15.51 12.48 32.97
CA LYS A 20 14.37 12.23 33.89
C LYS A 20 13.26 13.26 33.57
N LEU A 21 11.97 12.93 33.76
CA LEU A 21 10.99 13.67 34.62
C LEU A 21 9.53 13.24 34.37
N GLN A 22 8.79 13.17 35.48
CA GLN A 22 7.44 12.64 35.68
C GLN A 22 6.32 13.61 35.29
N GLY A 23 5.16 13.02 34.92
CA GLY A 23 3.86 13.44 35.47
C GLY A 23 2.74 13.71 34.47
N TYR A 24 1.95 12.69 34.12
CA TYR A 24 0.46 12.70 34.09
C TYR A 24 -0.08 11.30 33.71
N LYS A 25 -1.07 10.79 34.46
CA LYS A 25 -1.79 9.51 34.20
C LYS A 25 -3.06 9.79 33.39
N PRO A 26 -3.42 8.93 32.41
CA PRO A 26 -4.74 8.28 32.46
C PRO A 26 -4.75 6.84 31.90
N GLU A 27 -5.46 5.96 32.60
CA GLU A 27 -5.50 4.50 32.40
C GLU A 27 -6.58 4.01 31.41
N ASP A 28 -7.11 4.81 30.48
CA ASP A 28 -8.23 4.37 29.66
C ASP A 28 -7.98 4.39 28.15
N ALA A 29 -8.35 3.26 27.52
CA ALA A 29 -8.62 3.06 26.09
C ALA A 29 -7.48 2.57 25.16
N CYS A 30 -6.43 1.96 25.70
CA CYS A 30 -5.57 1.13 24.88
C CYS A 30 -6.33 -0.13 24.39
N LEU A 31 -5.89 -0.66 23.24
CA LEU A 31 -5.91 -2.11 23.00
C LEU A 31 -7.28 -2.74 22.64
N ARG A 32 -7.73 -2.66 21.38
CA ARG A 32 -8.55 -3.74 20.73
C ARG A 32 -8.14 -3.83 19.26
N ILE A 33 -7.28 -4.77 18.88
CA ILE A 33 -7.69 -6.01 18.18
C ILE A 33 -6.87 -7.27 18.57
N GLN A 34 -5.84 -7.21 19.42
CA GLN A 34 -5.18 -8.41 20.00
C GLN A 34 -5.50 -8.67 21.49
N VAL A 35 -6.55 -8.04 22.00
CA VAL A 35 -6.67 -7.72 23.44
C VAL A 35 -7.77 -8.50 24.15
N THR A 36 -8.48 -9.34 23.42
CA THR A 36 -9.41 -10.29 24.03
C THR A 36 -8.77 -11.22 25.07
N LYS A 37 -7.42 -11.32 25.11
CA LYS A 37 -6.69 -12.08 26.14
C LYS A 37 -6.07 -11.25 27.27
N CYS A 38 -6.12 -9.92 27.26
CA CYS A 38 -5.43 -9.10 28.25
C CYS A 38 -6.40 -8.52 29.29
N LYS A 39 -6.44 -9.11 30.49
CA LYS A 39 -7.20 -8.60 31.63
C LYS A 39 -6.43 -7.49 32.35
N ASN A 40 -7.17 -6.46 32.76
CA ASN A 40 -6.74 -5.20 33.41
C ASN A 40 -5.82 -5.37 34.63
N THR A 41 -4.53 -5.55 34.42
CA THR A 41 -3.51 -5.31 35.46
C THR A 41 -2.33 -4.57 34.84
N SER A 42 -1.77 -3.60 35.58
CA SER A 42 -0.61 -2.79 35.15
C SER A 42 0.57 -3.65 34.67
N LEU A 43 0.80 -4.80 35.31
CA LEU A 43 1.82 -5.77 34.92
C LEU A 43 1.55 -6.41 33.54
N MET A 44 0.29 -6.73 33.24
CA MET A 44 -0.09 -7.30 31.95
C MET A 44 0.05 -6.28 30.82
N MET A 45 -0.28 -5.01 31.09
CA MET A 45 -0.09 -3.90 30.15
C MET A 45 1.39 -3.66 29.84
N GLN A 46 2.26 -3.68 30.87
CA GLN A 46 3.70 -3.57 30.69
C GLN A 46 4.25 -4.74 29.85
N LYS A 47 3.78 -5.96 30.11
CA LYS A 47 4.16 -7.15 29.32
C LYS A 47 3.72 -7.03 27.86
N CYS A 48 2.50 -6.57 27.59
CA CYS A 48 2.01 -6.34 26.23
C CYS A 48 2.80 -5.26 25.49
N ARG A 49 3.11 -4.15 26.17
CA ARG A 49 3.96 -3.09 25.61
C ARG A 49 5.34 -3.64 25.25
N SER A 50 5.94 -4.44 26.14
CA SER A 50 7.22 -5.11 25.89
C SER A 50 7.18 -6.03 24.66
N LEU A 51 6.15 -6.90 24.55
CA LEU A 51 5.99 -7.82 23.41
C LEU A 51 5.80 -7.07 22.09
N ILE A 52 5.03 -5.98 22.10
CA ILE A 52 4.84 -5.13 20.93
C ILE A 52 6.17 -4.46 20.53
N THR A 53 6.95 -3.96 21.49
CA THR A 53 8.28 -3.41 21.24
C THR A 53 9.25 -4.46 20.69
N GLU A 54 9.22 -5.69 21.21
CA GLU A 54 10.02 -6.82 20.72
C GLU A 54 9.73 -7.14 19.26
N LYS A 55 8.44 -7.24 18.88
CA LYS A 55 8.00 -7.43 17.49
C LYS A 55 8.61 -6.41 16.51
N TYR A 56 8.72 -5.14 16.87
CA TYR A 56 9.32 -4.13 15.95
C TYR A 56 10.84 -4.22 15.92
N LYS A 57 11.48 -4.52 17.07
CA LYS A 57 12.93 -4.80 17.11
C LYS A 57 13.29 -6.01 16.25
N GLU A 58 12.50 -7.09 16.31
CA GLU A 58 12.69 -8.27 15.46
C GLU A 58 12.63 -7.93 13.98
N ARG A 59 11.70 -7.06 13.55
CA ARG A 59 11.60 -6.65 12.13
C ARG A 59 12.84 -5.89 11.67
N ILE A 60 13.35 -4.97 12.49
CA ILE A 60 14.56 -4.19 12.18
C ILE A 60 15.78 -5.12 12.15
N ASN A 61 15.93 -5.98 13.16
CA ASN A 61 17.02 -6.94 13.23
C ASN A 61 17.00 -7.88 12.03
N HIS A 62 15.83 -8.42 11.66
CA HIS A 62 15.68 -9.29 10.49
C HIS A 62 16.12 -8.58 9.21
N LEU A 63 15.68 -7.33 9.01
CA LEU A 63 16.07 -6.53 7.85
C LEU A 63 17.60 -6.37 7.80
N GLN A 64 18.21 -5.92 8.90
CA GLN A 64 19.65 -5.69 8.99
C GLN A 64 20.45 -6.96 8.73
N GLN A 65 20.07 -8.09 9.35
CA GLN A 65 20.73 -9.39 9.13
C GLN A 65 20.59 -9.84 7.67
N THR A 66 19.42 -9.65 7.07
CA THR A 66 19.19 -9.99 5.66
C THR A 66 20.03 -9.14 4.72
N CYS A 67 20.19 -7.84 5.01
CA CYS A 67 21.05 -6.94 4.26
C CYS A 67 22.53 -7.33 4.37
N LEU A 68 23.01 -7.69 5.57
CA LEU A 68 24.39 -8.12 5.81
C LEU A 68 24.73 -9.43 5.10
N ASN A 69 23.77 -10.35 5.01
CA ASN A 69 23.94 -11.65 4.36
C ASN A 69 23.79 -11.60 2.82
N SER A 70 23.39 -10.47 2.26
CA SER A 70 23.21 -10.32 0.81
C SER A 70 24.52 -9.90 0.13
N THR A 71 24.86 -10.56 -0.98
CA THR A 71 26.09 -10.29 -1.75
C THR A 71 26.06 -8.93 -2.46
N ASP A 72 24.89 -8.44 -2.86
CA ASP A 72 24.71 -7.14 -3.50
C ASP A 72 24.06 -6.10 -2.57
N GLY A 73 23.73 -6.50 -1.34
CA GLY A 73 23.05 -5.67 -0.35
C GLY A 73 21.66 -5.21 -0.78
N PHE A 74 21.04 -5.86 -1.78
CA PHE A 74 19.80 -5.42 -2.40
C PHE A 74 19.82 -3.93 -2.79
N LYS A 75 20.93 -3.47 -3.37
CA LYS A 75 21.04 -2.09 -3.88
C LYS A 75 20.03 -1.92 -5.01
N GLY A 76 18.98 -1.14 -4.75
CA GLY A 76 17.96 -0.81 -5.75
C GLY A 76 18.53 -0.06 -6.95
N LYS A 77 17.83 -0.10 -8.08
CA LYS A 77 18.22 0.62 -9.32
C LYS A 77 17.79 2.09 -9.32
N SER A 78 17.02 2.52 -8.33
CA SER A 78 16.47 3.87 -8.26
C SER A 78 17.58 4.92 -8.19
N THR A 79 17.43 6.00 -8.96
CA THR A 79 18.35 7.15 -8.85
C THR A 79 18.14 7.86 -7.52
N ASP A 80 19.11 8.67 -7.08
CA ASP A 80 18.94 9.44 -5.84
C ASP A 80 17.78 10.44 -5.95
N THR A 81 17.51 10.94 -7.15
CA THR A 81 16.33 11.77 -7.45
C THR A 81 15.04 10.99 -7.23
N ASP A 82 14.92 9.77 -7.77
CA ASP A 82 13.74 8.91 -7.59
C ASP A 82 13.55 8.53 -6.13
N PHE A 83 14.65 8.24 -5.43
CA PHE A 83 14.65 7.98 -4.01
C PHE A 83 14.11 9.18 -3.22
N LYS A 84 14.60 10.39 -3.49
CA LYS A 84 14.12 11.63 -2.85
C LYS A 84 12.61 11.82 -3.03
N PHE A 85 12.07 11.56 -4.22
CA PHE A 85 10.62 11.65 -4.48
C PHE A 85 9.76 10.66 -3.68
N ASN A 86 10.38 9.64 -3.07
CA ASN A 86 9.68 8.69 -2.20
C ASN A 86 9.73 9.11 -0.73
N ILE A 87 10.42 10.18 -0.34
CA ILE A 87 10.60 10.57 1.06
C ILE A 87 9.73 11.78 1.42
N LEU A 88 9.02 11.68 2.54
CA LEU A 88 8.48 12.84 3.26
C LEU A 88 9.33 13.15 4.46
N ILE A 89 9.58 14.44 4.67
CA ILE A 89 10.23 14.94 5.87
C ILE A 89 9.27 15.87 6.58
N ASP A 90 9.01 15.57 7.85
CA ASP A 90 8.43 16.50 8.79
C ASP A 90 9.57 17.06 9.65
N LYS A 91 10.07 18.25 9.29
CA LYS A 91 11.16 18.92 10.00
C LYS A 91 10.76 19.34 11.42
N GLN A 92 9.46 19.53 11.67
CA GLN A 92 8.98 20.04 12.94
C GLN A 92 8.96 18.94 14.01
N HIS A 93 8.66 17.72 13.59
CA HIS A 93 8.61 16.54 14.44
C HIS A 93 9.81 15.61 14.24
N ASN A 94 10.79 16.02 13.42
CA ASN A 94 11.95 15.22 13.06
C ASN A 94 11.55 13.83 12.54
N LEU A 95 10.59 13.76 11.60
CA LEU A 95 10.16 12.49 11.02
C LEU A 95 10.61 12.35 9.58
N PHE A 96 11.09 11.14 9.24
CA PHE A 96 11.39 10.72 7.90
C PHE A 96 10.44 9.58 7.53
N TYR A 97 9.65 9.73 6.49
CA TYR A 97 8.70 8.70 6.07
C TYR A 97 8.91 8.29 4.61
N CYS A 98 9.16 7.01 4.38
CA CYS A 98 9.26 6.46 3.03
C CYS A 98 7.89 6.04 2.48
N GLN A 99 7.45 6.72 1.42
CA GLN A 99 6.13 6.63 0.80
C GLN A 99 5.95 5.44 -0.17
N ILE A 100 6.24 4.21 0.29
CA ILE A 100 5.93 3.01 -0.49
C ILE A 100 4.43 3.00 -0.81
N GLN A 101 4.04 2.76 -2.07
CA GLN A 101 2.61 2.71 -2.43
C GLN A 101 1.90 1.43 -1.98
N LYS A 102 0.57 1.45 -1.85
CA LYS A 102 -0.25 0.26 -1.55
C LYS A 102 0.03 -0.42 -0.19
N VAL A 103 0.71 0.27 0.73
CA VAL A 103 1.01 -0.18 2.11
C VAL A 103 0.25 0.62 3.18
N GLY A 104 -0.75 1.42 2.79
CA GLY A 104 -1.45 2.34 3.70
C GLY A 104 -0.91 3.77 3.72
N THR A 105 -0.15 4.16 2.68
CA THR A 105 0.52 5.47 2.55
C THR A 105 -0.39 6.66 2.78
N LYS A 106 -1.66 6.59 2.32
CA LYS A 106 -2.62 7.68 2.46
C LYS A 106 -2.88 8.01 3.93
N PHE A 107 -3.10 6.98 4.74
CA PHE A 107 -3.30 7.12 6.17
C PHE A 107 -2.07 7.76 6.84
N ILE A 108 -0.86 7.33 6.50
CA ILE A 108 0.36 7.93 7.05
C ILE A 108 0.50 9.40 6.65
N LYS A 109 0.23 9.75 5.39
CA LYS A 109 0.20 11.15 4.95
C LYS A 109 -0.81 11.99 5.75
N ASP A 110 -1.99 11.44 6.01
CA ASP A 110 -3.01 12.10 6.82
C ASP A 110 -2.59 12.22 8.28
N LEU A 111 -1.90 11.21 8.83
CA LEU A 111 -1.34 11.24 10.18
C LEU A 111 -0.30 12.35 10.31
N LEU A 112 0.70 12.35 9.43
CA LEU A 112 1.70 13.39 9.40
C LEU A 112 1.01 14.76 9.30
N ARG A 113 0.05 14.93 8.37
CA ARG A 113 -0.67 16.19 8.22
C ARG A 113 -1.38 16.65 9.49
N LYS A 114 -1.97 15.74 10.26
CA LYS A 114 -2.59 16.06 11.55
C LYS A 114 -1.57 16.43 12.63
N LEU A 115 -0.39 15.80 12.64
CA LEU A 115 0.72 16.19 13.51
C LEU A 115 1.12 17.65 13.23
N SER A 116 1.32 18.01 11.97
CA SER A 116 1.71 19.38 11.58
C SER A 116 0.61 20.42 11.79
N GLN A 117 -0.67 20.07 11.54
CA GLN A 117 -1.80 21.00 11.70
C GLN A 117 -2.06 21.43 13.15
N LYS A 118 -1.72 20.58 14.13
CA LYS A 118 -1.85 20.96 15.54
C LYS A 118 -0.78 21.97 15.98
N SER A 119 0.27 22.22 15.17
CA SER A 119 1.36 23.09 15.58
C SER A 119 1.19 24.57 15.20
N LYS A 120 0.59 24.94 14.04
CA LYS A 120 0.36 26.35 13.67
C LYS A 120 -0.85 26.57 12.75
N LYS A 121 -1.57 27.69 13.01
CA LYS A 121 -2.73 28.24 12.30
C LYS A 121 -2.47 28.75 10.86
N ASN A 122 -1.33 28.42 10.22
CA ASN A 122 -0.95 29.02 8.93
C ASN A 122 -0.87 27.98 7.80
N ASN A 123 -1.62 28.24 6.73
CA ASN A 123 -1.56 27.66 5.38
C ASN A 123 -1.31 26.15 5.27
N LEU A 124 -2.43 25.41 5.19
CA LEU A 124 -2.61 23.98 4.90
C LEU A 124 -1.86 23.40 3.68
N LYS A 125 -1.15 24.22 2.90
CA LYS A 125 -0.50 23.81 1.65
C LYS A 125 0.98 23.41 1.79
N ASN A 126 1.65 23.79 2.89
CA ASN A 126 3.12 23.64 3.02
C ASN A 126 3.56 22.83 4.26
N ALA A 127 2.72 21.94 4.79
CA ALA A 127 3.05 21.17 6.00
C ALA A 127 4.12 20.08 5.78
N PHE A 128 4.35 19.67 4.53
CA PHE A 128 5.41 18.74 4.15
C PHE A 128 6.23 19.39 3.06
N ASP A 129 7.54 19.46 3.27
CA ASP A 129 8.50 19.67 2.19
C ASP A 129 8.50 18.42 1.31
N GLU A 130 7.47 18.27 0.47
CA GLU A 130 7.55 17.39 -0.68
C GLU A 130 8.65 17.95 -1.59
N ASN A 131 9.90 17.56 -1.30
CA ASN A 131 11.10 17.76 -2.10
C ASN A 131 11.85 19.11 -1.98
N GLU A 132 11.58 19.97 -0.98
CA GLU A 132 12.37 21.22 -0.79
C GLU A 132 13.76 21.02 -0.14
N TRP A 133 14.08 19.82 0.34
CA TRP A 133 15.39 19.51 0.92
C TRP A 133 16.43 19.10 -0.15
N LYS A 134 17.71 19.42 0.02
CA LYS A 134 18.75 19.06 -0.95
C LYS A 134 19.33 17.68 -0.61
N LEU A 135 19.73 16.90 -1.62
CA LEU A 135 20.39 15.60 -1.40
C LEU A 135 21.63 15.73 -0.51
N SER A 136 22.32 16.87 -0.57
CA SER A 136 23.45 17.21 0.31
C SER A 136 23.09 17.16 1.80
N ASP A 137 21.83 17.41 2.13
CA ASP A 137 21.33 17.48 3.51
C ASP A 137 20.88 16.10 4.00
N LEU A 138 20.86 15.07 3.14
CA LEU A 138 20.29 13.75 3.43
C LEU A 138 20.90 13.12 4.69
N ASN A 139 22.22 13.17 4.83
CA ASN A 139 22.90 12.57 5.99
C ASN A 139 22.47 13.25 7.28
N SER A 140 22.49 14.59 7.30
CA SER A 140 22.04 15.39 8.45
C SER A 140 20.56 15.11 8.78
N ILE A 141 19.70 15.02 7.77
CA ILE A 141 18.29 14.64 7.94
C ILE A 141 18.19 13.24 8.55
N MET A 142 18.89 12.25 7.98
CA MET A 142 18.81 10.86 8.42
C MET A 142 19.32 10.66 9.85
N GLU A 143 20.34 11.41 10.27
CA GLU A 143 20.88 11.38 11.63
C GLU A 143 19.91 11.96 12.67
N ASN A 144 19.12 12.97 12.27
CA ASN A 144 18.30 13.74 13.20
C ASN A 144 16.80 13.42 13.12
N THR A 145 16.39 12.36 12.42
CA THR A 145 14.97 12.02 12.23
C THR A 145 14.62 10.59 12.61
N ASP A 146 13.41 10.37 13.10
CA ASP A 146 12.83 9.03 13.24
C ASP A 146 12.35 8.53 11.87
N LYS A 147 12.94 7.44 11.41
CA LYS A 147 12.75 6.87 10.06
C LYS A 147 11.68 5.79 10.08
N ILE A 148 10.55 6.10 9.46
CA ILE A 148 9.35 5.28 9.42
C ILE A 148 9.15 4.71 8.02
N MET A 149 8.87 3.41 7.94
CA MET A 149 8.38 2.78 6.71
C MET A 149 7.25 1.80 6.99
N PHE A 150 6.40 1.60 5.99
CA PHE A 150 5.40 0.55 5.98
C PHE A 150 5.61 -0.35 4.76
N VAL A 151 5.49 -1.66 4.97
CA VAL A 151 5.63 -2.68 3.92
C VAL A 151 4.36 -3.52 3.81
N ARG A 152 4.27 -4.34 2.77
CA ARG A 152 3.14 -5.24 2.53
C ARG A 152 3.64 -6.50 1.86
N GLU A 153 2.93 -7.61 2.07
CA GLU A 153 3.17 -8.86 1.37
C GLU A 153 3.24 -8.62 -0.17
N PRO A 154 4.37 -8.96 -0.83
CA PRO A 154 4.65 -8.55 -2.21
C PRO A 154 3.60 -8.97 -3.25
N TYR A 155 3.07 -10.20 -3.20
CA TYR A 155 2.07 -10.66 -4.17
C TYR A 155 0.76 -9.86 -4.01
N SER A 156 0.34 -9.63 -2.77
CA SER A 156 -0.83 -8.81 -2.43
C SER A 156 -0.66 -7.34 -2.85
N ARG A 157 0.57 -6.81 -2.79
CA ARG A 157 0.89 -5.46 -3.30
C ARG A 157 0.77 -5.38 -4.82
N VAL A 158 1.31 -6.37 -5.55
CA VAL A 158 1.20 -6.44 -7.03
C VAL A 158 -0.27 -6.44 -7.46
N LEU A 159 -1.10 -7.30 -6.86
CA LEU A 159 -2.53 -7.32 -7.18
C LEU A 159 -3.22 -5.99 -6.81
N SER A 160 -2.87 -5.40 -5.66
CA SER A 160 -3.41 -4.08 -5.28
C SER A 160 -3.01 -2.97 -6.25
N GLY A 161 -1.84 -3.06 -6.87
CA GLY A 161 -1.39 -2.19 -7.96
C GLY A 161 -2.27 -2.36 -9.20
N TYR A 162 -2.41 -3.59 -9.68
CA TYR A 162 -3.27 -3.92 -10.82
C TYR A 162 -4.71 -3.45 -10.64
N VAL A 163 -5.34 -3.80 -9.50
CA VAL A 163 -6.74 -3.50 -9.24
C VAL A 163 -7.01 -1.99 -9.27
N ASP A 164 -6.12 -1.19 -8.65
CA ASP A 164 -6.27 0.26 -8.56
C ASP A 164 -5.98 1.00 -9.87
N LYS A 165 -5.07 0.47 -10.68
CA LYS A 165 -4.48 1.16 -11.84
C LYS A 165 -5.03 0.70 -13.17
N LEU A 166 -5.28 -0.58 -13.34
CA LEU A 166 -5.58 -1.18 -14.65
C LEU A 166 -6.95 -1.87 -14.68
N PHE A 167 -7.36 -2.52 -13.60
CA PHE A 167 -8.71 -3.12 -13.56
C PHE A 167 -9.80 -2.06 -13.38
N ALA A 168 -9.71 -1.27 -12.31
CA ALA A 168 -10.65 -0.21 -12.03
C ALA A 168 -10.56 0.90 -13.08
N PRO A 169 -11.67 1.60 -13.37
CA PRO A 169 -11.67 2.70 -14.33
C PRO A 169 -10.62 3.75 -13.98
N ASN A 170 -9.68 3.95 -14.89
CA ASN A 170 -8.57 4.87 -14.71
C ASN A 170 -7.98 5.25 -16.07
N ASN A 171 -8.55 6.29 -16.70
CA ASN A 171 -8.16 6.69 -18.05
C ASN A 171 -6.69 7.08 -18.16
N VAL A 172 -6.05 7.58 -17.08
CA VAL A 172 -4.63 7.97 -17.10
C VAL A 172 -3.73 6.75 -17.20
N TYR A 173 -4.01 5.73 -16.39
CA TYR A 173 -3.21 4.51 -16.40
C TYR A 173 -3.52 3.61 -17.59
N TRP A 174 -4.76 3.59 -18.06
CA TRP A 174 -5.11 2.88 -19.30
C TRP A 174 -4.37 3.45 -20.50
N ASP A 175 -4.36 4.78 -20.65
CA ASP A 175 -3.65 5.46 -21.73
C ASP A 175 -2.13 5.21 -21.65
N VAL A 176 -1.49 5.24 -20.49
CA VAL A 176 -0.03 5.06 -20.43
C VAL A 176 0.37 3.60 -20.23
N THR A 177 0.05 3.06 -19.05
CA THR A 177 0.48 1.71 -18.66
C THR A 177 -0.30 0.64 -19.41
N GLY A 178 -1.61 0.82 -19.58
CA GLY A 178 -2.46 -0.15 -20.25
C GLY A 178 -2.00 -0.45 -21.67
N ARG A 179 -1.85 0.59 -22.49
CA ARG A 179 -1.30 0.47 -23.85
C ARG A 179 0.09 -0.17 -23.88
N SER A 180 0.97 0.24 -22.96
CA SER A 180 2.32 -0.35 -22.84
C SER A 180 2.26 -1.85 -22.55
N VAL A 181 1.39 -2.28 -21.63
CA VAL A 181 1.20 -3.70 -21.32
C VAL A 181 0.75 -4.45 -22.58
N LEU A 182 -0.29 -3.97 -23.27
CA LEU A 182 -0.80 -4.62 -24.48
C LEU A 182 0.27 -4.76 -25.55
N ALA A 183 0.96 -3.67 -25.88
CA ALA A 183 2.02 -3.63 -26.89
C ALA A 183 3.20 -4.57 -26.59
N ASN A 184 3.44 -4.90 -25.32
CA ASN A 184 4.54 -5.78 -24.91
C ASN A 184 4.11 -7.24 -24.65
N THR A 185 2.81 -7.55 -24.66
CA THR A 185 2.32 -8.86 -24.19
C THR A 185 1.43 -9.61 -25.18
N ARG A 186 0.75 -8.89 -26.08
CA ARG A 186 -0.09 -9.43 -27.15
C ARG A 186 0.60 -9.28 -28.51
N ASP A 187 0.47 -10.28 -29.36
CA ASP A 187 1.06 -10.25 -30.71
C ASP A 187 0.18 -9.48 -31.71
N ASN A 188 -1.15 -9.60 -31.60
CA ASN A 188 -2.12 -8.93 -32.46
C ASN A 188 -3.15 -8.19 -31.60
N VAL A 189 -2.91 -6.91 -31.32
CA VAL A 189 -3.84 -6.05 -30.57
C VAL A 189 -4.74 -5.32 -31.56
N ASP A 190 -6.05 -5.38 -31.35
CA ASP A 190 -6.98 -4.58 -32.15
C ASP A 190 -6.80 -3.07 -31.87
N ASN A 191 -7.19 -2.25 -32.84
CA ASN A 191 -6.98 -0.80 -32.77
C ASN A 191 -7.69 -0.16 -31.58
N HIS A 192 -8.87 -0.67 -31.19
CA HIS A 192 -9.63 -0.12 -30.08
C HIS A 192 -8.89 -0.36 -28.77
N SER A 193 -8.52 -1.61 -28.47
CA SER A 193 -7.74 -1.95 -27.28
C SER A 193 -6.38 -1.28 -27.26
N MET A 194 -5.68 -1.18 -28.39
CA MET A 194 -4.40 -0.46 -28.45
C MET A 194 -4.57 1.04 -28.20
N SER A 195 -5.64 1.67 -28.69
CA SER A 195 -5.90 3.10 -28.45
C SER A 195 -6.28 3.39 -27.00
N CYS A 196 -6.94 2.45 -26.34
CA CYS A 196 -7.56 2.66 -25.04
C CYS A 196 -6.80 2.06 -23.86
N GLY A 197 -6.13 0.91 -24.01
CA GLY A 197 -5.40 0.22 -22.94
C GLY A 197 -6.27 -0.24 -21.76
N HIS A 198 -7.57 -0.42 -21.98
CA HIS A 198 -8.59 -0.58 -20.94
C HIS A 198 -8.85 -2.04 -20.55
N ASP A 199 -8.37 -3.00 -21.31
CA ASP A 199 -8.72 -4.42 -21.26
C ASP A 199 -7.53 -5.32 -20.90
N VAL A 200 -6.55 -4.77 -20.17
CA VAL A 200 -5.41 -5.52 -19.65
C VAL A 200 -5.86 -6.53 -18.60
N SER A 201 -5.58 -7.81 -18.84
CA SER A 201 -5.77 -8.88 -17.86
C SER A 201 -4.65 -8.93 -16.82
N PHE A 202 -4.91 -9.57 -15.67
CA PHE A 202 -3.89 -9.73 -14.64
C PHE A 202 -2.66 -10.56 -15.10
N PRO A 203 -2.81 -11.68 -15.86
CA PRO A 203 -1.66 -12.39 -16.41
C PRO A 203 -0.80 -11.55 -17.36
N GLU A 204 -1.41 -10.72 -18.21
CA GLU A 204 -0.67 -9.80 -19.09
C GLU A 204 0.11 -8.76 -18.28
N PHE A 205 -0.51 -8.21 -17.23
CA PHE A 205 0.16 -7.30 -16.32
C PHE A 205 1.38 -7.94 -15.63
N VAL A 206 1.26 -9.19 -15.16
CA VAL A 206 2.40 -9.93 -14.58
C VAL A 206 3.51 -10.17 -15.60
N LYS A 207 3.15 -10.61 -16.82
CA LYS A 207 4.10 -10.81 -17.92
C LYS A 207 4.82 -9.51 -18.27
N TYR A 208 4.12 -8.37 -18.24
CA TYR A 208 4.70 -7.04 -18.45
C TYR A 208 5.71 -6.66 -17.37
N ILE A 209 5.43 -6.91 -16.08
CA ILE A 209 6.37 -6.66 -14.98
C ILE A 209 7.66 -7.43 -15.22
N ILE A 210 7.55 -8.74 -15.50
CA ILE A 210 8.71 -9.62 -15.72
C ILE A 210 9.54 -9.16 -16.93
N LYS A 211 8.88 -8.82 -18.04
CA LYS A 211 9.57 -8.34 -19.25
C LYS A 211 10.28 -7.01 -19.00
N SER A 212 9.61 -6.07 -18.32
CA SER A 212 10.17 -4.75 -18.02
C SER A 212 11.40 -4.86 -17.13
N GLU A 213 11.36 -5.69 -16.10
CA GLU A 213 12.51 -5.95 -15.23
C GLU A 213 13.69 -6.53 -16.02
N LYS A 214 13.45 -7.57 -16.84
CA LYS A 214 14.49 -8.18 -17.69
C LYS A 214 15.12 -7.20 -18.67
N GLN A 215 14.38 -6.18 -19.08
CA GLN A 215 14.83 -5.14 -20.00
C GLN A 215 15.42 -3.92 -19.28
N GLY A 216 15.52 -3.95 -17.94
CA GLY A 216 16.02 -2.82 -17.14
C GLY A 216 15.13 -1.58 -17.20
N ARG A 217 13.84 -1.74 -17.52
CA ARG A 217 12.88 -0.62 -17.56
C ARG A 217 12.37 -0.31 -16.17
N ASN A 218 12.24 0.98 -15.86
CA ASN A 218 11.63 1.43 -14.61
C ASN A 218 10.14 1.03 -14.57
N LEU A 219 9.75 0.38 -13.47
CA LEU A 219 8.36 0.04 -13.18
C LEU A 219 7.70 1.18 -12.39
N ASP A 220 6.38 1.33 -12.55
CA ASP A 220 5.64 2.30 -11.75
C ASP A 220 5.66 1.91 -10.26
N ARG A 221 5.83 2.92 -9.40
CA ARG A 221 5.94 2.80 -7.94
C ARG A 221 4.82 2.04 -7.21
N HIS A 222 3.69 1.83 -7.86
CA HIS A 222 2.57 1.08 -7.32
C HIS A 222 2.76 -0.44 -7.37
N TYR A 223 3.70 -0.95 -8.17
CA TYR A 223 3.97 -2.38 -8.34
C TYR A 223 5.44 -2.74 -8.55
N ALA A 224 6.36 -1.77 -8.57
CA ALA A 224 7.79 -2.02 -8.43
C ALA A 224 8.14 -2.66 -7.06
N PRO A 225 9.32 -3.26 -6.88
CA PRO A 225 9.73 -3.81 -5.59
C PRO A 225 9.85 -2.73 -4.50
N LEU A 226 9.56 -3.09 -3.25
CA LEU A 226 9.62 -2.18 -2.11
C LEU A 226 11.04 -1.69 -1.84
N TYR A 227 12.04 -2.58 -1.96
CA TYR A 227 13.44 -2.26 -1.70
C TYR A 227 14.00 -1.19 -2.65
N GLU A 228 13.49 -1.09 -3.88
CA GLU A 228 13.90 -0.05 -4.83
C GLU A 228 13.46 1.35 -4.39
N HIS A 229 12.31 1.46 -3.71
CA HIS A 229 11.77 2.75 -3.29
C HIS A 229 12.49 3.36 -2.10
N CYS A 230 12.87 2.52 -1.16
CA CYS A 230 13.22 2.94 0.20
C CYS A 230 14.62 2.51 0.63
N ARG A 231 15.37 1.81 -0.23
CA ARG A 231 16.77 1.45 0.02
C ARG A 231 17.01 0.94 1.45
N PRO A 232 16.26 -0.08 1.92
CA PRO A 232 16.20 -0.47 3.32
C PRO A 232 17.52 -1.04 3.88
N CYS A 233 18.45 -1.42 3.01
CA CYS A 233 19.81 -1.81 3.40
C CYS A 233 20.80 -0.64 3.50
N GLN A 234 20.42 0.55 3.02
CA GLN A 234 21.22 1.77 3.10
C GLN A 234 20.69 2.75 4.15
N ILE A 235 19.46 2.53 4.63
CA ILE A 235 18.76 3.40 5.58
C ILE A 235 18.39 2.58 6.81
N SER A 236 18.90 3.02 7.96
CA SER A 236 18.55 2.45 9.25
C SER A 236 17.17 2.92 9.67
N TYR A 237 16.11 2.18 9.34
CA TYR A 237 14.75 2.52 9.76
C TYR A 237 14.53 2.26 11.25
N ASP A 238 13.89 3.22 11.92
CA ASP A 238 13.55 3.17 13.35
C ASP A 238 12.18 2.49 13.59
N PHE A 239 11.33 2.46 12.56
CA PHE A 239 10.04 1.76 12.61
C PHE A 239 9.67 1.13 11.26
N ILE A 240 9.34 -0.17 11.30
CA ILE A 240 8.85 -0.94 10.15
C ILE A 240 7.46 -1.50 10.47
N GLY A 241 6.43 -0.85 9.92
CA GLY A 241 5.05 -1.33 9.94
C GLY A 241 4.78 -2.33 8.81
N LYS A 242 3.81 -3.23 9.01
CA LYS A 242 3.29 -4.15 8.00
C LYS A 242 1.82 -3.87 7.75
N PHE A 243 1.40 -3.90 6.49
CA PHE A 243 0.01 -3.70 6.10
C PHE A 243 -0.93 -4.78 6.67
N GLU A 244 -0.41 -5.99 6.90
CA GLU A 244 -1.16 -7.11 7.48
C GLU A 244 -1.50 -6.87 8.95
N SER A 245 -0.64 -6.14 9.67
CA SER A 245 -0.85 -5.70 11.06
C SER A 245 -1.05 -4.18 11.16
N PHE A 246 -1.64 -3.56 10.13
CA PHE A 246 -1.63 -2.10 9.96
C PHE A 246 -2.23 -1.37 11.15
N LYS A 247 -3.38 -1.83 11.68
CA LYS A 247 -4.04 -1.15 12.79
C LYS A 247 -3.20 -1.20 14.06
N GLU A 248 -2.65 -2.37 14.39
CA GLU A 248 -1.78 -2.56 15.55
C GLU A 248 -0.52 -1.69 15.43
N ASP A 249 0.07 -1.65 14.24
CA ASP A 249 1.30 -0.91 13.96
C ASP A 249 1.07 0.60 14.01
N ILE A 250 -0.06 1.08 13.49
CA ILE A 250 -0.46 2.49 13.61
C ILE A 250 -0.74 2.87 15.06
N LEU A 251 -1.44 2.04 15.82
CA LEU A 251 -1.76 2.35 17.22
C LEU A 251 -0.48 2.49 18.06
N PHE A 252 0.51 1.63 17.83
CA PHE A 252 1.81 1.77 18.46
C PHE A 252 2.54 3.04 18.02
N LEU A 253 2.57 3.33 16.71
CA LEU A 253 3.21 4.53 16.19
C LEU A 253 2.54 5.81 16.73
N LEU A 254 1.21 5.83 16.86
CA LEU A 254 0.47 6.94 17.47
C LEU A 254 0.84 7.13 18.94
N ASP A 255 0.91 6.06 19.73
CA ASP A 255 1.33 6.13 21.13
C ASP A 255 2.75 6.71 21.26
N TYR A 256 3.68 6.21 20.43
CA TYR A 256 5.04 6.72 20.35
C TYR A 256 5.07 8.23 20.01
N LEU A 257 4.43 8.64 18.91
CA LEU A 257 4.44 10.03 18.45
C LEU A 257 3.72 10.98 19.43
N ASN A 258 2.66 10.53 20.08
CA ASN A 258 1.96 11.30 21.11
C ASN A 258 2.84 11.56 22.33
N ILE A 259 3.60 10.55 22.77
CA ILE A 259 4.55 10.69 23.87
C ILE A 259 5.71 11.61 23.48
N GLN A 260 6.31 11.41 22.30
CA GLN A 260 7.47 12.18 21.85
C GLN A 260 7.16 13.66 21.58
N HIS A 261 5.98 13.95 21.05
CA HIS A 261 5.63 15.30 20.58
C HIS A 261 4.54 15.98 21.42
N GLY A 262 4.13 15.36 22.53
CA GLY A 262 3.06 15.90 23.39
C GLY A 262 1.72 16.05 22.66
N THR A 263 1.45 15.19 21.66
CA THR A 263 0.20 15.23 20.91
C THR A 263 -0.84 14.30 21.51
N ASN A 264 -2.10 14.49 21.12
CA ASN A 264 -3.19 13.58 21.45
C ASN A 264 -3.95 13.23 20.16
N ILE A 265 -3.29 12.50 19.27
CA ILE A 265 -3.87 11.97 18.04
C ILE A 265 -4.29 10.54 18.29
N THR A 266 -5.52 10.23 17.93
CA THR A 266 -6.16 8.94 18.10
C THR A 266 -6.48 8.32 16.76
N PHE A 267 -6.69 7.01 16.71
CA PHE A 267 -7.09 6.36 15.46
C PHE A 267 -8.45 6.88 14.93
N SER A 268 -9.34 7.29 15.83
CA SER A 268 -10.64 7.91 15.50
C SER A 268 -10.49 9.26 14.78
N ASP A 269 -9.37 9.95 14.92
CA ASP A 269 -9.12 11.18 14.14
C ASP A 269 -9.11 10.93 12.63
N PHE A 270 -8.92 9.68 12.21
CA PHE A 270 -8.90 9.22 10.82
C PHE A 270 -10.22 8.55 10.40
N GLU A 271 -11.31 8.78 11.14
CA GLU A 271 -12.65 8.29 10.78
C GLU A 271 -13.10 8.76 9.38
N SER A 272 -12.56 9.87 8.86
CA SER A 272 -12.78 10.27 7.47
C SER A 272 -12.31 9.23 6.44
N GLU A 273 -11.52 8.23 6.85
CA GLU A 273 -11.21 7.03 6.08
C GLU A 273 -12.08 5.80 6.44
N THR A 274 -13.38 5.97 6.66
CA THR A 274 -14.30 4.81 6.75
C THR A 274 -14.34 4.00 5.44
N THR A 275 -14.84 2.76 5.52
CA THR A 275 -15.20 1.95 4.35
C THR A 275 -16.08 2.74 3.37
N GLU A 276 -17.03 3.50 3.88
CA GLU A 276 -17.91 4.37 3.10
C GLU A 276 -17.12 5.46 2.36
N SER A 277 -16.28 6.23 3.04
CA SER A 277 -15.48 7.28 2.38
C SER A 277 -14.60 6.75 1.27
N ARG A 278 -14.01 5.55 1.45
CA ARG A 278 -13.20 4.90 0.41
C ARG A 278 -14.05 4.51 -0.81
N ALA A 279 -15.23 3.94 -0.58
CA ALA A 279 -16.13 3.54 -1.66
C ALA A 279 -16.69 4.77 -2.41
N ILE A 280 -17.12 5.81 -1.69
CA ILE A 280 -17.59 7.08 -2.24
C ILE A 280 -16.50 7.77 -3.06
N PHE A 281 -15.24 7.72 -2.61
CA PHE A 281 -14.12 8.26 -3.38
C PHE A 281 -13.96 7.56 -4.74
N GLN A 282 -14.10 6.23 -4.81
CA GLN A 282 -14.02 5.51 -6.08
C GLN A 282 -15.19 5.86 -7.01
N SER A 283 -16.40 5.95 -6.47
CA SER A 283 -17.56 6.42 -7.23
C SER A 283 -17.37 7.86 -7.72
N GLN A 284 -16.82 8.76 -6.91
CA GLN A 284 -16.48 10.12 -7.35
C GLN A 284 -15.48 10.10 -8.52
N ARG A 285 -14.43 9.30 -8.39
CA ARG A 285 -13.38 9.16 -9.40
C ARG A 285 -13.96 8.71 -10.73
N LEU A 286 -14.85 7.70 -10.73
CA LEU A 286 -15.59 7.23 -11.90
C LEU A 286 -16.33 8.36 -12.62
N PHE A 287 -17.19 9.10 -11.91
CA PHE A 287 -17.98 10.19 -12.51
C PHE A 287 -17.10 11.33 -13.04
N ASN A 288 -16.02 11.67 -12.33
CA ASN A 288 -15.07 12.69 -12.78
C ASN A 288 -14.39 12.33 -14.11
N MET A 289 -14.27 11.04 -14.42
CA MET A 289 -13.61 10.53 -15.63
C MET A 289 -14.60 10.08 -16.72
N ARG A 290 -15.92 10.15 -16.48
CA ARG A 290 -16.97 9.60 -17.35
C ARG A 290 -16.75 9.86 -18.84
N LYS A 291 -16.68 11.14 -19.24
CA LYS A 291 -16.48 11.54 -20.64
C LYS A 291 -15.25 10.93 -21.33
N LYS A 292 -14.18 10.67 -20.57
CA LYS A 292 -12.95 10.05 -21.11
C LYS A 292 -13.08 8.53 -21.16
N LEU A 293 -13.74 7.92 -20.17
CA LEU A 293 -13.97 6.48 -20.09
C LEU A 293 -14.91 5.99 -21.20
N GLU A 294 -15.97 6.75 -21.50
CA GLU A 294 -16.98 6.42 -22.52
C GLU A 294 -16.43 6.29 -23.95
N ARG A 295 -15.20 6.78 -24.19
CA ARG A 295 -14.49 6.55 -25.46
C ARG A 295 -13.96 5.13 -25.61
N CYS A 296 -13.82 4.41 -24.50
CA CYS A 296 -13.13 3.12 -24.42
C CYS A 296 -14.04 2.00 -23.93
N VAL A 297 -14.92 2.30 -22.96
CA VAL A 297 -15.86 1.35 -22.36
C VAL A 297 -17.18 2.05 -22.11
N SER A 298 -18.29 1.31 -22.18
CA SER A 298 -19.59 1.83 -21.79
C SER A 298 -19.58 2.29 -20.32
N PHE A 299 -20.40 3.28 -19.97
CA PHE A 299 -20.43 3.77 -18.59
C PHE A 299 -20.95 2.70 -17.63
N TYR A 300 -21.83 1.82 -18.10
CA TYR A 300 -22.25 0.61 -17.40
C TYR A 300 -21.07 -0.30 -17.06
N ASN A 301 -20.22 -0.65 -18.03
CA ASN A 301 -19.07 -1.53 -17.80
C ASN A 301 -18.04 -0.88 -16.86
N ALA A 302 -17.82 0.43 -16.98
CA ALA A 302 -16.98 1.17 -16.04
C ALA A 302 -17.56 1.15 -14.61
N THR A 303 -18.87 1.33 -14.47
CA THR A 303 -19.54 1.30 -13.17
C THR A 303 -19.51 -0.09 -12.55
N MET A 304 -19.72 -1.14 -13.35
CA MET A 304 -19.57 -2.54 -12.95
C MET A 304 -18.15 -2.87 -12.47
N ARG A 305 -17.11 -2.41 -13.17
CA ARG A 305 -15.71 -2.54 -12.72
C ARG A 305 -15.47 -1.82 -11.40
N THR A 306 -16.07 -0.64 -11.21
CA THR A 306 -15.98 0.12 -9.96
C THR A 306 -16.67 -0.62 -8.81
N TRP A 307 -17.84 -1.22 -9.05
CA TRP A 307 -18.54 -2.06 -8.09
C TRP A 307 -17.72 -3.30 -7.72
N ARG A 308 -17.18 -4.00 -8.72
CA ARG A 308 -16.33 -5.18 -8.52
C ARG A 308 -15.03 -4.85 -7.79
N GLU A 309 -14.43 -3.70 -8.07
CA GLU A 309 -13.28 -3.19 -7.31
C GLU A 309 -13.60 -3.10 -5.81
N MET A 310 -14.79 -2.61 -5.43
CA MET A 310 -15.20 -2.54 -4.03
C MET A 310 -15.35 -3.93 -3.40
N GLN A 311 -15.86 -4.90 -4.16
CA GLN A 311 -15.96 -6.30 -3.73
C GLN A 311 -14.57 -6.95 -3.54
N ILE A 312 -13.66 -6.77 -4.51
CA ILE A 312 -12.27 -7.25 -4.41
C ILE A 312 -11.56 -6.64 -3.20
N ARG A 313 -11.81 -5.36 -2.92
CA ARG A 313 -11.25 -4.64 -1.75
C ARG A 313 -11.94 -5.01 -0.44
N GLY A 314 -12.98 -5.85 -0.45
CA GLY A 314 -13.71 -6.26 0.75
C GLY A 314 -14.47 -5.12 1.42
N LEU A 315 -14.95 -4.14 0.63
CA LEU A 315 -15.78 -3.03 1.13
C LEU A 315 -17.26 -3.40 1.12
N ILE A 316 -17.68 -4.22 0.16
CA ILE A 316 -19.03 -4.75 0.01
C ILE A 316 -18.98 -6.25 -0.29
N SER A 317 -20.07 -6.97 -0.03
CA SER A 317 -20.15 -8.40 -0.29
C SER A 317 -20.05 -8.72 -1.78
N ILE A 318 -19.31 -9.78 -2.11
CA ILE A 318 -19.22 -10.33 -3.47
C ILE A 318 -20.58 -10.81 -4.00
N HIS A 319 -21.49 -11.20 -3.11
CA HIS A 319 -22.84 -11.63 -3.46
C HIS A 319 -23.81 -10.45 -3.66
N LYS A 320 -23.40 -9.22 -3.31
CA LYS A 320 -24.20 -8.03 -3.57
C LYS A 320 -24.12 -7.65 -5.04
N GLN A 321 -25.18 -7.94 -5.79
CA GLN A 321 -25.28 -7.58 -7.20
C GLN A 321 -25.35 -6.06 -7.39
N PHE A 322 -24.85 -5.60 -8.54
CA PHE A 322 -25.01 -4.22 -8.95
C PHE A 322 -26.50 -3.96 -9.26
N PRO A 323 -27.13 -2.94 -8.64
CA PRO A 323 -28.60 -2.85 -8.62
C PRO A 323 -29.20 -2.12 -9.82
N PHE A 324 -28.40 -1.75 -10.83
CA PHE A 324 -28.86 -0.99 -11.99
C PHE A 324 -28.59 -1.77 -13.27
N ASP A 325 -29.52 -1.71 -14.22
CA ASP A 325 -29.32 -2.24 -15.57
C ASP A 325 -28.49 -1.28 -16.44
N ALA A 326 -28.14 -1.74 -17.65
CA ALA A 326 -27.34 -0.96 -18.59
C ALA A 326 -28.06 0.31 -19.04
N GLU A 327 -29.34 0.22 -19.41
CA GLU A 327 -30.11 1.36 -19.93
C GLU A 327 -30.19 2.51 -18.93
N TYR A 328 -30.56 2.21 -17.67
CA TYR A 328 -30.59 3.20 -16.61
C TYR A 328 -29.20 3.78 -16.34
N THR A 329 -28.16 2.93 -16.33
CA THR A 329 -26.79 3.37 -16.05
C THR A 329 -26.27 4.33 -17.10
N GLU A 330 -26.51 4.04 -18.38
CA GLU A 330 -26.07 4.91 -19.46
C GLU A 330 -26.84 6.24 -19.47
N SER A 331 -28.17 6.20 -19.38
CA SER A 331 -29.00 7.37 -19.68
C SER A 331 -29.40 8.21 -18.46
N HIS A 332 -29.53 7.62 -17.28
CA HIS A 332 -30.22 8.28 -16.15
C HIS A 332 -29.39 8.35 -14.87
N MET A 333 -28.43 7.44 -14.69
CA MET A 333 -27.71 7.32 -13.42
C MET A 333 -26.96 8.60 -13.06
N THR A 334 -27.29 9.12 -11.88
CA THR A 334 -26.56 10.21 -11.26
C THR A 334 -25.53 9.68 -10.27
N LYS A 335 -24.58 10.55 -9.92
CA LYS A 335 -23.63 10.30 -8.83
C LYS A 335 -24.33 9.96 -7.50
N LYS A 336 -25.47 10.59 -7.23
CA LYS A 336 -26.24 10.37 -5.99
C LYS A 336 -26.80 8.95 -5.95
N ASP A 337 -27.29 8.43 -7.09
CA ASP A 337 -27.88 7.09 -7.17
C ASP A 337 -26.83 6.03 -6.85
N LEU A 338 -25.64 6.12 -7.46
CA LEU A 338 -24.53 5.21 -7.15
C LEU A 338 -24.09 5.34 -5.69
N PHE A 339 -24.06 6.54 -5.13
CA PHE A 339 -23.67 6.75 -3.74
C PHE A 339 -24.64 6.07 -2.77
N VAL A 340 -25.94 6.20 -3.00
CA VAL A 340 -26.98 5.53 -2.21
C VAL A 340 -26.84 4.01 -2.32
N ALA A 341 -26.67 3.48 -3.55
CA ALA A 341 -26.48 2.05 -3.75
C ALA A 341 -25.25 1.50 -3.02
N VAL A 342 -24.13 2.22 -3.07
CA VAL A 342 -22.89 1.85 -2.36
C VAL A 342 -23.10 1.85 -0.85
N LYS A 343 -23.71 2.89 -0.28
CA LYS A 343 -24.01 2.94 1.17
C LYS A 343 -24.89 1.77 1.60
N ASN A 344 -25.93 1.47 0.83
CA ASN A 344 -26.83 0.34 1.09
C ASN A 344 -26.11 -1.02 0.99
N ALA A 345 -25.15 -1.15 0.08
CA ALA A 345 -24.34 -2.37 -0.02
C ALA A 345 -23.41 -2.54 1.18
N ILE A 346 -22.77 -1.46 1.63
CA ILE A 346 -21.90 -1.47 2.83
C ILE A 346 -22.72 -1.78 4.09
N SER A 347 -23.87 -1.15 4.27
CA SER A 347 -24.73 -1.38 5.45
C SER A 347 -25.32 -2.80 5.49
N SER A 348 -25.43 -3.47 4.34
CA SER A 348 -25.88 -4.86 4.27
C SER A 348 -24.82 -5.91 4.64
N VAL A 349 -23.57 -5.50 4.91
CA VAL A 349 -22.51 -6.43 5.34
C VAL A 349 -22.76 -6.88 6.77
N GLN A 350 -23.18 -8.14 6.93
CA GLN A 350 -23.39 -8.75 8.24
C GLN A 350 -22.09 -9.32 8.84
N ASN A 351 -21.21 -9.88 8.00
CA ASN A 351 -19.97 -10.52 8.42
C ASN A 351 -18.73 -9.80 7.84
N ILE A 352 -18.06 -8.99 8.67
CA ILE A 352 -16.85 -8.25 8.28
C ILE A 352 -15.69 -9.19 7.94
N SER A 353 -15.62 -10.35 8.59
CA SER A 353 -14.55 -11.33 8.33
C SER A 353 -14.70 -11.95 6.95
N GLU A 354 -15.93 -12.21 6.52
CA GLU A 354 -16.25 -12.75 5.19
C GLU A 354 -15.84 -11.79 4.08
N VAL A 355 -16.22 -10.51 4.17
CA VAL A 355 -15.82 -9.52 3.15
C VAL A 355 -14.31 -9.28 3.14
N LYS A 356 -13.61 -9.46 4.27
CA LYS A 356 -12.14 -9.45 4.30
C LYS A 356 -11.53 -10.66 3.61
N ALA A 357 -12.11 -11.85 3.79
CA ALA A 357 -11.67 -13.08 3.14
C ALA A 357 -11.80 -13.02 1.61
N GLN A 358 -12.72 -12.21 1.07
CA GLN A 358 -12.81 -11.94 -0.38
C GLN A 358 -11.50 -11.42 -0.99
N ARG A 359 -10.66 -10.72 -0.20
CA ARG A 359 -9.36 -10.25 -0.67
C ARG A 359 -8.41 -11.40 -0.96
N ASP A 360 -8.41 -12.42 -0.09
CA ASP A 360 -7.62 -13.62 -0.29
C ASP A 360 -8.18 -14.46 -1.44
N ALA A 361 -9.51 -14.57 -1.56
CA ALA A 361 -10.14 -15.27 -2.69
C ALA A 361 -9.78 -14.63 -4.04
N ALA A 362 -9.88 -13.30 -4.16
CA ALA A 362 -9.48 -12.57 -5.36
C ALA A 362 -7.97 -12.69 -5.63
N LEU A 363 -7.14 -12.68 -4.58
CA LEU A 363 -5.70 -12.92 -4.71
C LEU A 363 -5.40 -14.29 -5.34
N ILE A 364 -6.03 -15.32 -4.80
CA ILE A 364 -5.85 -16.70 -5.25
C ILE A 364 -6.33 -16.85 -6.69
N GLU A 365 -7.52 -16.37 -7.05
CA GLU A 365 -8.01 -16.41 -8.44
C GLU A 365 -7.05 -15.70 -9.39
N ALA A 366 -6.65 -14.46 -9.09
CA ALA A 366 -5.80 -13.67 -9.96
C ALA A 366 -4.51 -14.41 -10.30
N PHE A 367 -3.80 -14.94 -9.29
CA PHE A 367 -2.53 -15.64 -9.51
C PHE A 367 -2.70 -17.05 -10.10
N ARG A 368 -3.86 -17.69 -9.96
CA ARG A 368 -4.15 -18.94 -10.67
C ARG A 368 -4.26 -18.74 -12.18
N LEU A 369 -4.74 -17.59 -12.64
CA LEU A 369 -4.80 -17.24 -14.07
C LEU A 369 -3.42 -17.03 -14.69
N VAL A 370 -2.38 -16.80 -13.88
CA VAL A 370 -1.01 -16.59 -14.36
C VAL A 370 -0.39 -17.93 -14.79
N PRO A 371 0.23 -18.02 -15.98
CA PRO A 371 0.97 -19.22 -16.38
C PRO A 371 2.05 -19.58 -15.35
N THR A 372 2.24 -20.87 -15.07
CA THR A 372 3.19 -21.35 -14.05
C THR A 372 4.60 -20.78 -14.25
N VAL A 373 5.09 -20.73 -15.50
CA VAL A 373 6.42 -20.19 -15.85
C VAL A 373 6.54 -18.71 -15.48
N ASP A 374 5.50 -17.92 -15.74
CA ASP A 374 5.47 -16.49 -15.39
C ASP A 374 5.35 -16.32 -13.87
N LEU A 375 4.58 -17.15 -13.18
CA LEU A 375 4.46 -17.11 -11.71
C LEU A 375 5.80 -17.37 -11.00
N TYR A 376 6.58 -18.36 -11.47
CA TYR A 376 7.93 -18.61 -10.93
C TYR A 376 8.93 -17.51 -11.30
N SER A 377 8.78 -16.88 -12.47
CA SER A 377 9.58 -15.72 -12.84
C SER A 377 9.27 -14.50 -11.96
N LEU A 378 7.97 -14.26 -11.68
CA LEU A 378 7.54 -13.23 -10.74
C LEU A 378 8.05 -13.51 -9.33
N ARG A 379 8.09 -14.77 -8.88
CA ARG A 379 8.70 -15.13 -7.60
C ARG A 379 10.14 -14.64 -7.49
N GLN A 380 10.96 -14.81 -8.53
CA GLN A 380 12.34 -14.32 -8.50
C GLN A 380 12.39 -12.79 -8.39
N PHE A 381 11.52 -12.10 -9.12
CA PHE A 381 11.39 -10.65 -9.04
C PHE A 381 11.00 -10.14 -7.64
N LEU A 382 10.08 -10.83 -6.95
CA LEU A 382 9.61 -10.44 -5.61
C LEU A 382 10.47 -10.99 -4.46
N LYS A 383 11.42 -11.89 -4.75
CA LYS A 383 12.24 -12.58 -3.74
C LYS A 383 13.02 -11.62 -2.84
N PRO A 384 13.62 -10.51 -3.33
CA PRO A 384 14.28 -9.53 -2.48
C PRO A 384 13.38 -8.98 -1.37
N ASP A 385 12.18 -8.51 -1.72
CA ASP A 385 11.23 -7.97 -0.74
C ASP A 385 10.77 -9.04 0.25
N CYS A 386 10.58 -10.28 -0.23
CA CYS A 386 10.22 -11.40 0.64
C CYS A 386 11.30 -11.66 1.69
N ALA A 387 12.57 -11.69 1.25
CA ALA A 387 13.70 -11.88 2.14
C ALA A 387 13.82 -10.72 3.14
N LEU A 388 13.85 -9.49 2.66
CA LEU A 388 14.08 -8.28 3.49
C LEU A 388 13.03 -8.09 4.59
N PHE A 389 11.78 -8.44 4.31
CA PHE A 389 10.66 -8.15 5.21
C PHE A 389 10.03 -9.40 5.83
N ASN A 390 10.71 -10.55 5.75
CA ASN A 390 10.25 -11.81 6.30
C ASN A 390 8.83 -12.18 5.81
N TYR A 391 8.67 -12.27 4.50
CA TYR A 391 7.50 -12.85 3.84
C TYR A 391 7.88 -14.16 3.16
N ASP A 392 6.90 -15.06 3.04
CA ASP A 392 7.06 -16.28 2.26
C ASP A 392 7.16 -15.93 0.76
N SER A 393 8.24 -16.35 0.11
CA SER A 393 8.43 -16.18 -1.33
C SER A 393 7.58 -17.13 -2.19
N MET A 394 7.05 -18.20 -1.57
CA MET A 394 6.27 -19.24 -2.23
C MET A 394 5.02 -19.61 -1.40
N PRO A 395 4.12 -18.65 -1.11
CA PRO A 395 2.96 -18.89 -0.26
C PRO A 395 2.07 -19.97 -0.86
N MET A 396 1.77 -21.00 -0.06
CA MET A 396 0.98 -22.16 -0.51
C MET A 396 -0.35 -21.74 -1.17
N LYS A 397 -1.04 -20.73 -0.63
CA LYS A 397 -2.30 -20.24 -1.19
C LYS A 397 -2.22 -19.78 -2.67
N ILE A 398 -1.03 -19.37 -3.13
CA ILE A 398 -0.78 -18.95 -4.52
C ILE A 398 -0.19 -20.09 -5.37
N PHE A 399 0.71 -20.89 -4.80
CA PHE A 399 1.48 -21.90 -5.54
C PHE A 399 0.84 -23.30 -5.55
N ASP A 400 -0.05 -23.61 -4.60
CA ASP A 400 -0.85 -24.83 -4.61
C ASP A 400 -2.02 -24.69 -5.60
N ARG A 401 -1.95 -25.47 -6.68
CA ARG A 401 -2.95 -25.52 -7.75
C ARG A 401 -3.84 -26.76 -7.68
N GLN A 402 -3.72 -27.60 -6.65
CA GLN A 402 -4.36 -28.93 -6.64
C GLN A 402 -5.84 -28.92 -6.24
N ASN A 403 -6.36 -27.84 -5.65
CA ASN A 403 -7.75 -27.73 -5.22
C ASN A 403 -8.50 -26.62 -5.97
N MET A 404 -9.26 -27.02 -6.99
CA MET A 404 -10.13 -26.12 -7.74
C MET A 404 -11.59 -26.41 -7.40
N ASP A 405 -12.23 -25.51 -6.65
CA ASP A 405 -13.68 -25.45 -6.63
C ASP A 405 -14.13 -24.77 -7.92
N LYS A 406 -14.69 -25.55 -8.86
CA LYS A 406 -15.22 -25.03 -10.13
C LYS A 406 -16.39 -24.06 -9.94
N ASN A 407 -16.98 -24.01 -8.74
CA ASN A 407 -18.07 -23.11 -8.39
C ASN A 407 -17.59 -21.81 -7.71
N SER A 408 -16.27 -21.56 -7.64
CA SER A 408 -15.74 -20.35 -7.01
C SER A 408 -16.13 -19.10 -7.82
N VAL A 409 -16.51 -18.03 -7.12
CA VAL A 409 -16.83 -16.74 -7.74
C VAL A 409 -15.66 -16.22 -8.57
N GLN A 410 -15.94 -15.78 -9.79
CA GLN A 410 -14.98 -15.11 -10.66
C GLN A 410 -15.01 -13.60 -10.38
N TYR A 411 -13.89 -13.08 -9.86
CA TYR A 411 -13.70 -11.67 -9.53
C TYR A 411 -13.24 -10.85 -10.74
N PHE A 412 -12.51 -11.46 -11.66
CA PHE A 412 -11.90 -10.74 -12.79
C PHE A 412 -12.58 -11.01 -14.13
N ASN A 413 -13.50 -11.97 -14.18
CA ASN A 413 -14.37 -12.17 -15.33
C ASN A 413 -15.69 -11.40 -15.15
N LEU A 414 -15.83 -10.27 -15.86
CA LEU A 414 -17.00 -9.39 -15.73
C LEU A 414 -17.95 -9.45 -16.94
N PHE A 415 -17.54 -10.07 -18.05
CA PHE A 415 -18.22 -10.00 -19.34
C PHE A 415 -18.24 -11.35 -20.04
#